data_AF-A0A415CEI5-F1
#
_entry.id   AF-A0A415CEI5-F1
#
_cell.length_a   1.000
_cell.length_b   1.000
_cell.length_c   1.000
_cell.angle_alpha   90.00
_cell.angle_beta   90.00
_cell.angle_gamma   90.00
#
_symmetry.space_group_name_H-M   'P 1'
#
loop_
_entity.id
_entity.type
_entity.pdbx_description
1 polymer ?
#
loop_
_entity_poly.entity_id
_entity_poly.type
_entity_poly.pdbx_seq_one_letter_code
_entity_poly.pdbx_strand_id
1 'polypeptide(L)'
;MTELVLERNERLRLRADAHHLNPLVLIGEKGMTQAVLKEIERALDDHGLVKVHVAGDDREERDEIYHTVAAELGAARIQAIGKMLVFYRPPVEKTEEDIGLAQLRAKSDPGARGIKKPSDKKKKLALGKPSSAKDAKRKSKARAAAKRKTKKASLA
;
A
#
# COMPACT_ATOMS: atom_id res chain seq x y z
N MET A 1 -24.69 9.37 9.15
CA MET A 1 -25.20 9.86 7.87
C MET A 1 -26.00 8.72 7.23
N THR A 2 -26.84 8.96 6.22
CA THR A 2 -27.53 7.86 5.52
C THR A 2 -26.59 7.17 4.54
N GLU A 3 -26.64 5.84 4.49
CA GLU A 3 -25.91 5.04 3.50
C GLU A 3 -26.31 5.46 2.07
N LEU A 4 -25.32 5.55 1.17
CA LEU A 4 -25.55 5.88 -0.22
C LEU A 4 -26.00 4.63 -0.99
N VAL A 5 -27.21 4.68 -1.56
CA VAL A 5 -27.78 3.58 -2.34
C VAL A 5 -27.53 3.82 -3.83
N LEU A 6 -26.79 2.90 -4.46
CA LEU A 6 -26.48 2.94 -5.89
C LEU A 6 -27.42 2.06 -6.72
N GLU A 7 -27.67 2.49 -7.95
CA GLU A 7 -28.36 1.73 -8.98
C GLU A 7 -27.63 0.42 -9.32
N ARG A 8 -28.40 -0.61 -9.73
CA ARG A 8 -27.84 -1.95 -9.98
C ARG A 8 -26.71 -1.94 -11.01
N ASN A 9 -26.88 -1.17 -12.09
CA ASN A 9 -25.91 -1.11 -13.18
C ASN A 9 -24.61 -0.44 -12.76
N GLU A 10 -24.69 0.63 -11.97
CA GLU A 10 -23.54 1.33 -11.45
C GLU A 10 -22.76 0.47 -10.45
N ARG A 11 -23.46 -0.22 -9.56
CA ARG A 11 -22.85 -1.17 -8.62
C ARG A 11 -22.08 -2.29 -9.32
N LEU A 12 -22.57 -2.78 -10.46
CA LEU A 12 -21.89 -3.80 -11.26
C LEU A 12 -20.62 -3.26 -11.94
N ARG A 13 -20.65 -2.01 -12.43
CA ARG A 13 -19.47 -1.36 -13.01
C ARG A 13 -18.38 -1.15 -11.96
N LEU A 14 -18.72 -0.54 -10.84
CA LEU A 14 -17.78 -0.28 -9.74
C LEU A 14 -17.24 -1.57 -9.12
N ARG A 15 -18.03 -2.65 -9.14
CA ARG A 15 -17.54 -3.99 -8.78
C ARG A 15 -16.41 -4.45 -9.69
N ALA A 16 -16.59 -4.33 -11.00
CA ALA A 16 -15.56 -4.68 -11.98
C ALA A 16 -14.28 -3.88 -11.73
N ASP A 17 -14.42 -2.57 -11.50
CA ASP A 17 -13.29 -1.67 -11.24
C ASP A 17 -12.56 -2.04 -9.93
N ALA A 18 -13.29 -2.36 -8.87
CA ALA A 18 -12.73 -2.71 -7.56
C ALA A 18 -11.95 -4.04 -7.54
N HIS A 19 -12.20 -4.96 -8.49
CA HIS A 19 -11.46 -6.22 -8.56
C HIS A 19 -9.97 -5.99 -8.87
N HIS A 20 -9.65 -4.97 -9.66
CA HIS A 20 -8.28 -4.63 -10.05
C HIS A 20 -7.54 -3.78 -9.00
N LEU A 21 -8.27 -3.23 -8.02
CA LEU A 21 -7.68 -2.41 -6.97
C LEU A 21 -7.01 -3.26 -5.88
N ASN A 22 -5.88 -2.75 -5.41
CA ASN A 22 -5.22 -3.24 -4.21
C ASN A 22 -5.89 -2.66 -2.96
N PRO A 23 -5.93 -3.39 -1.84
CA PRO A 23 -6.41 -2.83 -0.60
C PRO A 23 -5.51 -1.69 -0.12
N LEU A 24 -6.11 -0.54 0.15
CA LEU A 24 -5.41 0.63 0.68
C LEU A 24 -5.38 0.60 2.20
N VAL A 25 -6.47 0.14 2.83
CA VAL A 25 -6.61 0.09 4.29
C VAL A 25 -6.68 -1.36 4.76
N LEU A 26 -5.93 -1.64 5.83
CA LEU A 26 -5.85 -2.93 6.51
C LEU A 26 -6.41 -2.80 7.93
N ILE A 27 -7.44 -3.55 8.24
CA ILE A 27 -8.00 -3.67 9.58
C ILE A 27 -7.35 -4.88 10.26
N GLY A 28 -6.58 -4.62 11.32
CA GLY A 28 -5.94 -5.66 12.12
C GLY A 28 -6.89 -6.34 13.11
N GLU A 29 -6.34 -7.13 14.01
CA GLU A 29 -7.08 -7.92 15.01
C GLU A 29 -7.80 -7.07 16.07
N LYS A 30 -7.43 -5.79 16.21
CA LYS A 30 -8.13 -4.85 17.10
C LYS A 30 -9.49 -4.40 16.56
N GLY A 31 -9.88 -4.88 15.39
CA GLY A 31 -11.14 -4.55 14.73
C GLY A 31 -11.21 -3.08 14.34
N MET A 32 -12.43 -2.55 14.37
CA MET A 32 -12.75 -1.19 13.96
C MET A 32 -12.32 -0.17 15.02
N THR A 33 -11.37 0.70 14.68
CA THR A 33 -10.92 1.78 15.57
C THR A 33 -11.13 3.13 14.90
N GLN A 34 -11.22 4.21 15.69
CA GLN A 34 -11.38 5.56 15.13
C GLN A 34 -10.22 5.98 14.20
N ALA A 35 -9.02 5.45 14.41
CA ALA A 35 -7.88 5.71 13.52
C ALA A 35 -8.10 5.07 12.14
N VAL A 36 -8.58 3.82 12.13
CA VAL A 36 -8.92 3.10 10.89
C VAL A 36 -10.07 3.79 10.17
N LEU A 37 -11.10 4.23 10.90
CA LEU A 37 -12.23 4.97 10.31
C LEU A 37 -11.77 6.22 9.57
N LYS A 38 -10.90 7.03 10.21
CA LYS A 38 -10.32 8.24 9.59
C LYS A 38 -9.46 7.93 8.36
N GLU A 39 -8.74 6.82 8.38
CA GLU A 39 -7.95 6.39 7.22
C GLU A 39 -8.86 5.95 6.05
N ILE A 40 -9.96 5.25 6.34
CA ILE A 40 -10.96 4.89 5.32
C ILE A 40 -11.60 6.15 4.74
N GLU A 41 -11.97 7.12 5.59
CA GLU A 41 -12.51 8.41 5.15
C GLU A 41 -11.55 9.13 4.21
N ARG A 42 -10.28 9.26 4.61
CA ARG A 42 -9.24 9.87 3.77
C ARG A 42 -9.05 9.14 2.45
N ALA A 43 -9.02 7.80 2.47
CA ALA A 43 -8.89 7.00 1.26
C ALA A 43 -10.09 7.19 0.31
N LEU A 44 -11.31 7.30 0.86
CA LEU A 44 -12.52 7.54 0.09
C LEU A 44 -12.51 8.95 -0.52
N ASP A 45 -12.02 9.95 0.19
CA ASP A 45 -11.93 11.32 -0.34
C ASP A 45 -10.87 11.48 -1.43
N ASP A 46 -9.77 10.72 -1.37
CA ASP A 46 -8.70 10.76 -2.36
C ASP A 46 -8.99 9.92 -3.61
N HIS A 47 -9.62 8.75 -3.47
CA HIS A 47 -9.81 7.78 -4.56
C HIS A 47 -11.27 7.54 -4.98
N GLY A 48 -12.25 7.88 -4.14
CA GLY A 48 -13.67 7.59 -4.34
C GLY A 48 -14.04 6.11 -4.17
N LEU A 49 -13.28 5.19 -4.77
CA LEU A 49 -13.49 3.74 -4.69
C LEU A 49 -12.35 3.07 -3.92
N VAL A 50 -12.66 2.43 -2.79
CA VAL A 50 -11.65 1.87 -1.89
C VAL A 50 -11.95 0.40 -1.57
N LYS A 51 -10.88 -0.39 -1.55
CA LYS A 51 -10.88 -1.77 -1.08
C LYS A 51 -10.19 -1.84 0.27
N VAL A 52 -10.85 -2.45 1.24
CA VAL A 52 -10.38 -2.61 2.63
C VAL A 52 -10.19 -4.08 2.91
N HIS A 53 -9.07 -4.46 3.52
CA HIS A 53 -8.81 -5.83 3.95
C HIS A 53 -9.03 -5.95 5.46
N VAL A 54 -9.85 -6.92 5.88
CA VAL A 54 -10.12 -7.21 7.29
C VAL A 54 -9.41 -8.52 7.65
N ALA A 55 -8.42 -8.46 8.52
CA ALA A 55 -7.63 -9.65 8.88
C ALA A 55 -8.43 -10.69 9.68
N GLY A 56 -9.46 -10.24 10.42
CA GLY A 56 -10.33 -11.08 11.24
C GLY A 56 -11.00 -12.23 10.47
N ASP A 57 -11.20 -13.35 11.15
CA ASP A 57 -11.88 -14.54 10.60
C ASP A 57 -13.37 -14.59 10.92
N ASP A 58 -13.84 -13.75 11.85
CA ASP A 58 -15.25 -13.66 12.18
C ASP A 58 -16.04 -13.02 11.02
N ARG A 59 -17.14 -13.67 10.63
CA ARG A 59 -18.02 -13.20 9.57
C ARG A 59 -18.99 -12.15 10.06
N GLU A 60 -19.52 -12.30 11.26
CA GLU A 60 -20.50 -11.40 11.85
C GLU A 60 -19.83 -10.06 12.12
N GLU A 61 -18.64 -10.05 12.74
CA GLU A 61 -17.87 -8.83 12.98
C GLU A 61 -17.57 -8.09 11.67
N ARG A 62 -17.19 -8.81 10.61
CA ARG A 62 -16.92 -8.19 9.32
C ARG A 62 -18.17 -7.55 8.70
N ASP A 63 -19.31 -8.21 8.81
CA ASP A 63 -20.58 -7.68 8.32
C ASP A 63 -20.98 -6.43 9.15
N GLU A 64 -20.80 -6.45 10.47
CA GLU A 64 -20.99 -5.28 11.34
C GLU A 64 -20.08 -4.10 10.96
N ILE A 65 -18.80 -4.35 10.72
CA ILE A 65 -17.85 -3.34 10.23
C ILE A 65 -18.35 -2.77 8.89
N TYR A 66 -18.81 -3.63 7.99
CA TYR A 66 -19.29 -3.22 6.68
C TYR A 66 -20.50 -2.28 6.78
N HIS A 67 -21.44 -2.57 7.67
CA HIS A 67 -22.59 -1.71 7.96
C HIS A 67 -22.18 -0.41 8.66
N THR A 68 -21.29 -0.49 9.64
CA THR A 68 -20.85 0.66 10.45
C THR A 68 -20.11 1.68 9.61
N VAL A 69 -19.14 1.27 8.79
CA VAL A 69 -18.41 2.15 7.86
C VAL A 69 -19.37 2.91 6.96
N ALA A 70 -20.36 2.20 6.38
CA ALA A 70 -21.31 2.78 5.46
C ALA A 70 -22.23 3.83 6.13
N ALA A 71 -22.65 3.57 7.37
CA ALA A 71 -23.49 4.47 8.15
C ALA A 71 -22.72 5.72 8.65
N GLU A 72 -21.47 5.53 9.07
CA GLU A 72 -20.64 6.62 9.60
C GLU A 72 -20.15 7.55 8.48
N LEU A 73 -19.60 6.99 7.40
CA LEU A 73 -18.99 7.76 6.31
C LEU A 73 -19.97 8.12 5.18
N GLY A 74 -21.19 7.58 5.20
CA GLY A 74 -22.16 7.75 4.12
C GLY A 74 -21.70 7.12 2.80
N ALA A 75 -20.88 6.07 2.89
CA ALA A 75 -20.35 5.36 1.73
C ALA A 75 -21.32 4.28 1.23
N ALA A 76 -21.32 4.03 -0.07
CA ALA A 76 -22.06 2.94 -0.69
C ALA A 76 -21.35 1.60 -0.51
N ARG A 77 -22.12 0.60 -0.10
CA ARG A 77 -21.68 -0.79 0.02
C ARG A 77 -21.82 -1.51 -1.31
N ILE A 78 -20.69 -1.86 -1.94
CA ILE A 78 -20.70 -2.50 -3.27
C ILE A 78 -20.67 -4.02 -3.18
N GLN A 79 -19.67 -4.55 -2.48
CA GLN A 79 -19.45 -5.98 -2.35
C GLN A 79 -18.54 -6.29 -1.18
N ALA A 80 -18.82 -7.42 -0.51
CA ALA A 80 -17.88 -8.11 0.37
C ALA A 80 -17.35 -9.37 -0.35
N ILE A 81 -16.04 -9.56 -0.40
CA ILE A 81 -15.35 -10.69 -1.02
C ILE A 81 -14.43 -11.33 0.02
N GLY A 82 -14.93 -12.34 0.75
CA GLY A 82 -14.17 -12.96 1.83
C GLY A 82 -13.75 -11.92 2.86
N LYS A 83 -12.43 -11.74 3.02
CA LYS A 83 -11.82 -10.74 3.91
C LYS A 83 -11.73 -9.32 3.32
N MET A 84 -12.23 -9.11 2.10
CA MET A 84 -12.20 -7.79 1.44
C MET A 84 -13.56 -7.13 1.49
N LEU A 85 -13.59 -5.83 1.80
CA LEU A 85 -14.77 -4.98 1.74
C LEU A 85 -14.55 -3.88 0.70
N VAL A 86 -15.55 -3.61 -0.12
CA VAL A 86 -15.50 -2.58 -1.17
C VAL A 86 -16.49 -1.48 -0.85
N PHE A 87 -16.00 -0.25 -0.75
CA PHE A 87 -16.77 0.94 -0.48
C PHE A 87 -16.59 1.97 -1.59
N TYR A 88 -17.64 2.74 -1.84
CA TYR A 88 -17.61 3.82 -2.81
C TYR A 88 -18.25 5.09 -2.26
N ARG A 89 -17.61 6.21 -2.56
CA ARG A 89 -18.13 7.55 -2.32
C ARG A 89 -17.91 8.36 -3.60
N PRO A 90 -18.93 9.07 -4.11
CA PRO A 90 -18.71 9.97 -5.24
C PRO A 90 -17.68 11.04 -4.83
N PRO A 91 -16.63 11.27 -5.64
CA PRO A 91 -15.68 12.32 -5.35
C PRO A 91 -16.40 13.67 -5.41
N VAL A 92 -16.17 14.51 -4.41
CA VAL A 92 -16.56 15.93 -4.52
C VAL A 92 -15.68 16.52 -5.61
N GLU A 93 -16.29 17.00 -6.70
CA GLU A 93 -15.55 17.68 -7.77
C GLU A 93 -14.77 18.85 -7.15
N LYS A 94 -13.45 18.66 -6.98
CA LYS A 94 -12.54 19.74 -6.64
C LYS A 94 -12.44 20.61 -7.88
N THR A 95 -13.19 21.69 -7.93
CA THR A 95 -13.11 22.69 -8.98
C THR A 95 -11.66 23.21 -9.04
N GLU A 96 -11.17 23.56 -10.23
CA GLU A 96 -9.77 23.89 -10.53
C GLU A 96 -9.14 25.00 -9.67
N GLU A 97 -9.93 25.68 -8.84
CA GLU A 97 -9.49 26.72 -7.90
C GLU A 97 -8.70 26.18 -6.69
N ASP A 98 -8.96 24.93 -6.24
CA ASP A 98 -8.30 24.35 -5.06
C ASP A 98 -6.85 23.88 -5.30
N ILE A 99 -6.56 23.42 -6.52
CA ILE A 99 -5.22 22.93 -6.92
C ILE A 99 -4.20 24.07 -7.01
N GLY A 100 -4.64 25.30 -7.34
CA GLY A 100 -3.77 26.49 -7.42
C GLY A 100 -3.35 27.02 -6.05
N LEU A 101 -4.25 27.01 -5.06
CA LEU A 101 -3.98 27.54 -3.72
C LEU A 101 -3.04 26.64 -2.90
N ALA A 102 -3.16 25.31 -3.06
CA ALA A 102 -2.29 24.33 -2.40
C ALA A 102 -0.82 24.44 -2.87
N GLN A 103 -0.59 24.72 -4.15
CA GLN A 103 0.76 24.91 -4.70
C GLN A 103 1.44 26.22 -4.25
N LEU A 104 0.67 27.25 -3.88
CA LEU A 104 1.19 28.48 -3.28
C LEU A 104 1.47 28.31 -1.78
N ARG A 105 0.65 27.53 -1.07
CA ARG A 105 0.85 27.21 0.36
C ARG A 105 2.10 26.36 0.59
N ALA A 106 2.35 25.36 -0.25
CA ALA A 106 3.57 24.55 -0.21
C ALA A 106 4.87 25.35 -0.47
N LYS A 107 4.78 26.54 -1.10
CA LYS A 107 5.91 27.46 -1.30
C LYS A 107 6.07 28.49 -0.18
N SER A 108 5.10 28.62 0.73
CA SER A 108 5.04 29.69 1.72
C SER A 108 5.22 29.26 3.18
N ASP A 109 5.46 27.97 3.48
CA ASP A 109 5.94 27.52 4.80
C ASP A 109 7.47 27.77 4.95
N PRO A 110 7.93 28.83 5.67
CA PRO A 110 9.34 29.15 5.84
C PRO A 110 9.92 28.48 7.12
N GLY A 111 9.26 27.45 7.65
CA GLY A 111 9.49 26.92 9.01
C GLY A 111 10.63 25.91 9.17
N ALA A 112 11.31 25.48 8.10
CA ALA A 112 12.40 24.49 8.18
C ALA A 112 13.75 25.05 7.69
N ARG A 113 14.12 26.25 8.14
CA ARG A 113 15.52 26.69 8.13
C ARG A 113 16.16 26.40 9.49
N GLY A 114 17.00 25.38 9.55
CA GLY A 114 18.16 25.37 10.45
C GLY A 114 18.34 24.16 11.37
N ILE A 115 19.06 23.13 10.90
CA ILE A 115 20.19 22.54 11.66
C ILE A 115 21.31 22.26 10.66
N LYS A 116 22.32 23.14 10.61
CA LYS A 116 23.61 22.85 9.99
C LYS A 116 24.33 21.83 10.88
N LYS A 117 24.63 20.62 10.38
CA LYS A 117 25.63 19.76 11.03
C LYS A 117 27.03 20.30 10.69
N PRO A 118 27.84 20.73 11.66
CA PRO A 118 29.21 21.16 11.40
C PRO A 118 30.10 19.95 11.09
N SER A 119 31.08 20.22 10.23
CA SER A 119 32.08 19.30 9.73
C SER A 119 33.30 19.34 10.65
N ASP A 120 33.57 18.26 11.38
CA ASP A 120 34.84 18.07 12.06
C ASP A 120 35.75 17.15 11.24
N LYS A 121 36.70 17.79 10.55
CA LYS A 121 37.90 17.15 10.02
C LYS A 121 38.74 16.63 11.19
N LYS A 122 39.06 15.34 11.22
CA LYS A 122 40.34 14.88 11.77
C LYS A 122 41.04 13.91 10.83
N LYS A 123 42.24 14.35 10.48
CA LYS A 123 43.23 13.83 9.53
C LYS A 123 44.23 12.96 10.30
N LYS A 124 44.48 11.72 9.86
CA LYS A 124 45.77 11.01 9.99
C LYS A 124 45.85 9.96 8.86
N LEU A 125 46.60 10.18 7.79
CA LEU A 125 48.05 9.97 7.60
C LEU A 125 48.48 8.49 7.57
N ALA A 126 48.86 8.07 6.35
CA ALA A 126 50.04 7.30 5.96
C ALA A 126 50.13 5.76 6.16
N LEU A 127 50.29 5.10 5.00
CA LEU A 127 51.21 4.01 4.64
C LEU A 127 51.16 2.64 5.35
N GLY A 128 51.03 1.57 4.54
CA GLY A 128 51.65 0.25 4.80
C GLY A 128 50.78 -0.99 4.50
N LYS A 129 51.03 -1.68 3.38
CA LYS A 129 50.77 -3.14 3.18
C LYS A 129 51.94 -3.93 3.82
N PRO A 130 51.96 -5.29 4.01
CA PRO A 130 51.18 -6.34 3.33
C PRO A 130 50.82 -7.62 4.15
N SER A 131 50.20 -8.59 3.45
CA SER A 131 50.43 -10.05 3.50
C SER A 131 49.93 -10.96 4.64
N SER A 132 49.22 -12.01 4.18
CA SER A 132 49.39 -13.46 4.50
C SER A 132 48.42 -14.16 5.45
N ALA A 133 47.95 -15.32 4.94
CA ALA A 133 47.50 -16.53 5.62
C ALA A 133 46.21 -16.41 6.48
N LYS A 134 45.32 -17.40 6.60
CA LYS A 134 45.17 -18.76 6.08
C LYS A 134 43.75 -19.20 6.50
N ASP A 135 43.19 -20.17 5.77
CA ASP A 135 42.23 -21.18 6.26
C ASP A 135 40.95 -20.78 7.02
N ALA A 136 39.80 -21.00 6.37
CA ALA A 136 38.79 -22.01 6.70
C ALA A 136 37.41 -21.53 6.17
N LYS A 137 36.76 -22.09 5.15
CA LYS A 137 36.24 -23.45 4.93
C LYS A 137 34.72 -23.35 4.72
N ARG A 138 34.25 -23.94 3.60
CA ARG A 138 32.88 -24.39 3.23
C ARG A 138 31.91 -23.33 2.69
N LYS A 139 31.72 -23.23 1.37
CA LYS A 139 30.90 -24.08 0.45
C LYS A 139 29.41 -24.16 0.83
N SER A 140 28.57 -23.44 0.08
CA SER A 140 27.30 -23.85 -0.60
C SER A 140 26.57 -22.55 -1.01
N LYS A 141 25.91 -22.34 -2.14
CA LYS A 141 25.35 -23.15 -3.22
C LYS A 141 25.39 -22.30 -4.51
N ALA A 142 25.95 -22.83 -5.58
CA ALA A 142 25.67 -22.34 -6.93
C ALA A 142 24.85 -23.42 -7.63
N ARG A 143 23.59 -23.13 -7.96
CA ARG A 143 22.74 -24.02 -8.77
C ARG A 143 22.30 -23.26 -10.02
N ALA A 144 22.59 -23.91 -11.15
CA ALA A 144 21.93 -23.83 -12.44
C ALA A 144 22.16 -22.58 -13.32
N ALA A 145 23.11 -22.70 -14.24
CA ALA A 145 22.97 -22.16 -15.58
C ALA A 145 23.29 -23.26 -16.61
N ALA A 146 22.42 -23.35 -17.61
CA ALA A 146 22.19 -24.50 -18.46
C ALA A 146 23.12 -24.62 -19.69
N LYS A 147 22.88 -25.73 -20.41
CA LYS A 147 23.26 -26.10 -21.79
C LYS A 147 24.52 -26.94 -21.94
N ARG A 148 24.33 -28.17 -22.44
CA ARG A 148 24.90 -28.59 -23.73
C ARG A 148 24.24 -29.85 -24.30
N LYS A 149 24.08 -29.82 -25.62
CA LYS A 149 23.39 -30.76 -26.52
C LYS A 149 24.27 -31.98 -26.89
N THR A 150 23.60 -33.03 -27.38
CA THR A 150 24.04 -34.06 -28.36
C THR A 150 25.19 -34.99 -27.91
N LYS A 151 25.22 -36.29 -28.22
CA LYS A 151 25.03 -36.94 -29.52
C LYS A 151 25.09 -38.49 -29.36
N LYS A 152 24.39 -39.21 -30.25
CA LYS A 152 24.65 -40.57 -30.79
C LYS A 152 24.94 -41.72 -29.81
N ALA A 153 24.00 -42.68 -29.76
CA ALA A 153 24.28 -44.09 -29.53
C ALA A 153 23.99 -44.87 -30.82
N SER A 154 24.97 -45.64 -31.27
CA SER A 154 24.90 -46.59 -32.38
C SER A 154 24.36 -47.94 -31.89
N LEU A 155 23.50 -48.55 -32.71
CA LEU A 155 22.99 -49.91 -32.59
C LEU A 155 24.12 -50.95 -32.54
N ALA A 156 23.87 -52.00 -31.75
CA ALA A 156 24.29 -53.37 -31.98
C ALA A 156 23.01 -54.20 -32.18
#